data_AF-A0A533US02-F1
#
_entry.id   AF-A0A533US02-F1
#
_cell.length_a   1.000
_cell.length_b   1.000
_cell.length_c   1.000
_cell.angle_alpha   90.00
_cell.angle_beta   90.00
_cell.angle_gamma   90.00
#
_symmetry.space_group_name_H-M   'P 1'
#
loop_
_entity.id
_entity.type
_entity.pdbx_description
1 polymer ?
#
loop_
_entity_poly.entity_id
_entity_poly.type
_entity_poly.pdbx_seq_one_letter_code
_entity_poly.pdbx_strand_id
1 'polypeptide(L)'
;MPNLDQETYSIHFARFAAKLEKHLLTHGVSCSEADVIIEDSSTIFFDKLNKPKKAFLKLFKKQDPMSLFIESAGEALQKRIPEAQKTFGSYRAIEDCLK
;
A
#
# COMPACT_ATOMS: atom_id res chain seq x y z
N MET A 1 11.28 -19.69 12.72
CA MET A 1 10.12 -19.11 13.43
C MET A 1 9.31 -18.33 12.42
N PRO A 2 8.01 -18.60 12.25
CA PRO A 2 7.18 -17.71 11.45
C PRO A 2 7.32 -16.30 12.03
N ASN A 3 7.62 -15.35 11.17
CA ASN A 3 7.90 -13.98 11.56
C ASN A 3 6.57 -13.37 12.02
N LEU A 4 6.27 -13.36 13.33
CA LEU A 4 5.01 -12.81 13.90
C LEU A 4 4.68 -11.40 13.38
N ASP A 5 5.71 -10.66 12.95
CA ASP A 5 5.57 -9.37 12.30
C ASP A 5 4.91 -9.49 10.91
N GLN A 6 5.26 -10.48 10.10
CA GLN A 6 4.74 -10.65 8.73
C GLN A 6 3.25 -10.99 8.70
N GLU A 7 2.77 -11.81 9.64
CA GLU A 7 1.33 -12.07 9.79
C GLU A 7 0.58 -10.80 10.19
N THR A 8 1.13 -10.02 11.11
CA THR A 8 0.58 -8.73 11.52
C THR A 8 0.51 -7.74 10.34
N TYR A 9 1.59 -7.61 9.55
CA TYR A 9 1.60 -6.78 8.35
C TYR A 9 0.61 -7.26 7.29
N SER A 10 0.39 -8.58 7.17
CA SER A 10 -0.59 -9.15 6.24
C SER A 10 -2.03 -8.79 6.64
N ILE A 11 -2.36 -8.82 7.94
CA ILE A 11 -3.66 -8.39 8.46
C ILE A 11 -3.88 -6.91 8.18
N HIS A 12 -2.87 -6.06 8.41
CA HIS A 12 -2.94 -4.64 8.09
C HIS A 12 -3.13 -4.41 6.60
N PHE A 13 -2.34 -5.09 5.76
CA PHE A 13 -2.46 -5.01 4.31
C PHE A 13 -3.88 -5.35 3.84
N ALA A 14 -4.44 -6.47 4.28
CA ALA A 14 -5.79 -6.88 3.88
C ALA A 14 -6.86 -5.83 4.25
N ARG A 15 -6.77 -5.24 5.45
CA ARG A 15 -7.68 -4.17 5.90
C ARG A 15 -7.56 -2.92 5.04
N PHE A 16 -6.35 -2.51 4.72
CA PHE A 16 -6.10 -1.32 3.90
C PHE A 16 -6.46 -1.55 2.42
N ALA A 17 -6.20 -2.75 1.89
CA ALA A 17 -6.56 -3.15 0.53
C ALA A 17 -8.06 -3.06 0.31
N ALA A 18 -8.88 -3.56 1.24
CA ALA A 18 -10.35 -3.46 1.14
C ALA A 18 -10.85 -2.00 1.13
N LYS A 19 -10.20 -1.12 1.92
CA LYS A 19 -10.53 0.32 1.92
C LYS A 19 -10.12 0.98 0.61
N LEU A 20 -8.93 0.66 0.10
CA LEU A 20 -8.42 1.16 -1.17
C LEU A 20 -9.29 0.69 -2.33
N GLU A 21 -9.66 -0.58 -2.39
CA GLU A 21 -10.55 -1.14 -3.41
C GLU A 21 -11.83 -0.33 -3.53
N LYS A 22 -12.53 -0.13 -2.40
CA LYS A 22 -13.75 0.67 -2.34
C LYS A 22 -13.50 2.10 -2.82
N HIS A 23 -12.38 2.71 -2.43
CA HIS A 23 -11.99 4.06 -2.84
C HIS A 23 -11.79 4.15 -4.36
N LEU A 24 -11.12 3.18 -4.97
CA LEU A 24 -10.92 3.10 -6.43
C LEU A 24 -12.25 2.95 -7.16
N LEU A 25 -13.10 2.03 -6.73
CA LEU A 25 -14.41 1.80 -7.33
C LEU A 25 -15.29 3.06 -7.26
N THR A 26 -15.25 3.79 -6.13
CA THR A 26 -16.00 5.05 -5.95
C THR A 26 -15.53 6.14 -6.93
N HIS A 27 -14.28 6.09 -7.38
CA HIS A 27 -13.71 7.02 -8.36
C HIS A 27 -13.80 6.50 -9.81
N GLY A 28 -14.58 5.45 -10.06
CA GLY A 28 -14.84 4.93 -11.41
C GLY A 28 -13.76 4.02 -11.97
N VAL A 29 -12.81 3.58 -11.16
CA VAL A 29 -11.85 2.53 -11.54
C VAL A 29 -12.60 1.21 -11.66
N SER A 30 -12.34 0.45 -12.73
CA SER A 30 -12.99 -0.85 -12.93
C SER A 30 -12.53 -1.88 -11.90
N CYS A 31 -13.37 -2.86 -11.59
CA CYS A 31 -13.04 -3.94 -10.63
C CYS A 31 -11.74 -4.66 -11.02
N SER A 32 -11.59 -5.04 -12.29
CA SER A 32 -10.37 -5.69 -12.79
C SER A 32 -9.11 -4.84 -12.67
N GLU A 33 -9.24 -3.52 -12.79
CA GLU A 33 -8.10 -2.61 -12.64
C GLU A 33 -7.76 -2.39 -11.16
N ALA A 34 -8.78 -2.32 -10.30
CA ALA A 34 -8.60 -2.27 -8.85
C ALA A 34 -7.88 -3.52 -8.32
N ASP A 35 -8.25 -4.71 -8.79
CA ASP A 35 -7.59 -5.98 -8.46
C ASP A 35 -6.09 -5.93 -8.81
N VAL A 36 -5.76 -5.49 -10.03
CA VAL A 36 -4.37 -5.37 -10.50
C VAL A 36 -3.59 -4.35 -9.68
N ILE A 37 -4.21 -3.22 -9.31
CA ILE A 37 -3.57 -2.21 -8.45
C ILE A 37 -3.28 -2.79 -7.07
N ILE A 38 -4.21 -3.56 -6.49
CA ILE A 38 -4.04 -4.19 -5.17
C ILE A 38 -2.94 -5.27 -5.23
N GLU A 39 -2.89 -6.07 -6.30
CA GLU A 39 -1.84 -7.07 -6.53
C GLU A 39 -0.46 -6.42 -6.62
N ASP A 40 -0.31 -5.39 -7.47
CA ASP A 40 0.92 -4.61 -7.61
C ASP A 40 1.32 -3.99 -6.26
N SER A 41 0.36 -3.41 -5.54
CA SER A 41 0.58 -2.82 -4.21
C SER A 41 1.07 -3.85 -3.20
N SER A 42 0.54 -5.08 -3.24
CA SER A 42 0.96 -6.17 -2.36
C SER A 42 2.43 -6.55 -2.59
N THR A 43 2.82 -6.65 -3.87
CA THR A 43 4.18 -6.98 -4.27
C THR A 43 5.15 -5.93 -3.75
N ILE A 44 4.83 -4.65 -3.94
CA ILE A 44 5.66 -3.51 -3.49
C ILE A 44 5.73 -3.47 -1.95
N PHE A 45 4.60 -3.64 -1.27
CA PHE A 45 4.51 -3.59 0.19
C PHE A 45 5.39 -4.63 0.86
N PHE A 46 5.28 -5.89 0.43
CA PHE A 46 6.07 -6.97 1.02
C PHE A 46 7.53 -6.95 0.57
N ASP A 47 7.84 -6.47 -0.64
CA ASP A 47 9.23 -6.24 -1.06
C ASP A 47 9.90 -5.17 -0.18
N LYS A 48 9.22 -4.04 0.08
CA LYS A 48 9.70 -3.00 0.99
C LYS A 48 9.85 -3.47 2.43
N LEU A 49 8.94 -4.35 2.89
CA LEU A 49 9.02 -4.95 4.23
C LEU A 49 10.23 -5.88 4.38
N ASN A 50 10.54 -6.65 3.32
CA ASN A 50 11.62 -7.64 3.31
C ASN A 50 12.98 -7.04 2.94
N LYS A 51 13.02 -5.84 2.34
CA LYS A 51 14.27 -5.17 1.99
C LYS A 51 15.04 -4.76 3.26
N PRO A 52 16.27 -5.25 3.48
CA PRO A 52 17.12 -4.74 4.54
C PRO A 52 17.49 -3.30 4.19
N LYS A 53 16.90 -2.31 4.88
CA LYS A 53 17.38 -0.92 4.80
C LYS A 53 18.88 -0.96 5.10
N LYS A 54 19.70 -0.42 4.17
CA LYS A 54 21.17 -0.40 4.25
C LYS A 54 21.61 -0.16 5.69
N ALA A 55 22.47 -1.05 6.19
CA ALA A 55 22.76 -1.37 7.59
C ALA A 55 23.31 -0.26 8.50
N PHE A 56 23.09 1.04 8.21
CA PHE A 56 23.64 2.15 8.98
C PHE A 56 22.69 2.77 10.00
N LEU A 57 21.42 2.36 10.04
CA LEU A 57 20.46 2.80 11.08
C LEU A 57 19.77 1.56 11.69
N LYS A 58 20.57 0.71 12.34
CA LYS A 58 20.11 -0.38 13.22
C LYS A 58 19.47 0.14 14.52
N LEU A 59 18.60 1.16 14.44
CA LEU A 59 17.76 1.60 15.54
C LEU A 59 16.30 1.51 15.10
N PHE A 60 15.79 0.29 15.25
CA PHE A 60 14.49 -0.20 14.83
C PHE A 60 13.34 0.70 15.28
N LYS A 61 12.81 1.52 14.37
CA LYS A 61 11.37 1.78 14.33
C LYS A 61 10.77 0.79 13.34
N LYS A 62 9.88 -0.10 13.81
CA LYS A 62 8.94 -0.80 12.91
C LYS A 62 8.35 0.24 11.97
N GLN A 63 8.35 -0.04 10.67
CA GLN A 63 7.70 0.86 9.73
C GLN A 63 6.21 0.83 10.01
N ASP A 64 5.60 2.00 10.14
CA ASP A 64 4.15 2.09 10.28
C ASP A 64 3.49 1.41 9.06
N PRO A 65 2.62 0.39 9.28
CA PRO A 65 2.04 -0.37 8.18
C PRO A 65 1.14 0.50 7.29
N MET A 66 0.54 1.57 7.81
CA MET A 66 -0.29 2.46 7.02
C MET A 66 0.55 3.31 6.07
N SER A 67 1.62 3.96 6.55
CA SER A 67 2.57 4.68 5.69
C SER A 67 3.16 3.78 4.60
N LEU A 68 3.59 2.57 4.98
CA LEU A 68 4.14 1.60 4.02
C LEU A 68 3.11 1.21 2.95
N PHE A 69 1.86 1.02 3.34
CA PHE A 69 0.77 0.74 2.42
C PHE A 69 0.49 1.92 1.49
N ILE A 70 0.39 3.15 2.02
CA ILE A 70 0.12 4.35 1.22
C ILE A 70 1.19 4.53 0.14
N GLU A 71 2.47 4.38 0.50
CA GLU A 71 3.54 4.47 -0.50
C GLU A 71 3.42 3.38 -1.57
N SER A 72 3.12 2.14 -1.16
CA SER A 72 3.01 1.01 -2.08
C SER A 72 1.82 1.14 -3.03
N ALA A 73 0.67 1.57 -2.49
CA ALA A 73 -0.53 1.88 -3.25
C ALA A 73 -0.34 3.07 -4.19
N GLY A 74 0.35 4.12 -3.72
CA GLY A 74 0.69 5.29 -4.52
C GLY A 74 1.57 4.94 -5.72
N GLU A 75 2.59 4.10 -5.53
CA GLU A 75 3.45 3.61 -6.61
C GLU A 75 2.68 2.75 -7.62
N ALA A 76 1.85 1.82 -7.16
CA ALA A 76 1.01 1.00 -8.03
C ALA A 76 0.03 1.86 -8.84
N LEU A 77 -0.63 2.83 -8.19
CA LEU A 77 -1.52 3.77 -8.84
C LEU A 77 -0.81 4.66 -9.84
N GLN A 78 0.36 5.19 -9.50
CA GLN A 78 1.15 6.01 -10.41
C GLN A 78 1.53 5.24 -11.69
N LYS A 79 1.81 3.94 -11.56
CA LYS A 79 2.16 3.07 -12.70
C LYS A 79 0.95 2.80 -13.61
N ARG A 80 -0.25 2.68 -13.05
CA ARG A 80 -1.47 2.28 -13.78
C ARG A 80 -2.29 3.47 -14.27
N ILE A 81 -2.50 4.46 -13.40
CA ILE A 81 -3.31 5.66 -13.64
C ILE A 81 -2.51 6.89 -13.14
N PRO A 82 -1.47 7.34 -13.87
CA PRO A 82 -0.61 8.45 -13.44
C PRO A 82 -1.37 9.72 -13.06
N GLU A 83 -2.48 9.99 -13.72
CA GLU A 83 -3.33 11.16 -13.51
C GLU A 83 -4.01 11.15 -12.14
N ALA A 84 -4.22 9.96 -11.55
CA ALA A 84 -4.80 9.81 -10.21
C ALA A 84 -3.94 10.48 -9.13
N GLN A 85 -2.63 10.67 -9.36
CA GLN A 85 -1.72 11.32 -8.41
C GLN A 85 -2.12 12.75 -8.06
N LYS A 86 -2.85 13.44 -8.96
CA LYS A 86 -3.36 14.80 -8.71
C LYS A 86 -4.74 14.81 -8.04
N THR A 87 -5.34 13.65 -7.82
CA THR A 87 -6.70 13.48 -7.31
C THR A 87 -6.73 12.38 -6.24
N PHE A 88 -7.43 11.28 -6.50
CA PHE A 88 -7.74 10.22 -5.55
C PHE A 88 -6.56 9.27 -5.27
N GLY A 89 -5.50 9.29 -6.08
CA GLY A 89 -4.29 8.49 -5.91
C GLY A 89 -3.14 9.21 -5.21
N SER A 90 -3.35 10.45 -4.76
CA SER A 90 -2.34 11.18 -3.98
C SER A 90 -2.13 10.53 -2.60
N TYR A 91 -0.94 10.69 -2.01
CA TYR A 91 -0.64 10.18 -0.66
C TYR A 91 -1.74 10.57 0.35
N ARG A 92 -2.14 11.84 0.34
CA ARG A 92 -3.16 12.36 1.26
C ARG A 92 -4.54 11.75 1.00
N ALA A 93 -4.94 11.59 -0.26
CA ALA A 93 -6.23 10.98 -0.59
C ALA A 93 -6.30 9.51 -0.16
N ILE A 94 -5.20 8.76 -0.34
CA ILE A 94 -5.09 7.39 0.14
C ILE A 94 -5.07 7.37 1.67
N GLU A 95 -4.29 8.23 2.32
CA GLU A 95 -4.27 8.34 3.78
C GLU A 95 -5.67 8.59 4.36
N ASP A 96 -6.41 9.53 3.77
CA ASP A 96 -7.76 9.90 4.20
C ASP A 96 -8.76 8.76 4.00
N CYS A 97 -8.62 7.91 2.96
CA CYS A 97 -9.50 6.76 2.75
C CYS A 97 -9.19 5.58 3.69
N LEU A 98 -7.96 5.53 4.24
CA LEU A 98 -7.52 4.48 5.16
C LEU A 98 -7.85 4.78 6.63
N LYS A 99 -8.13 6.03 6.98
CA LYS A 99 -8.67 6.43 8.30
C LYS A 99 -10.07 5.84 8.51
#